data_AF-A0A8H2ZMV7-F1
#
_entry.id   AF-A0A8H2ZMV7-F1
#
_cell.length_a   1.000
_cell.length_b   1.000
_cell.length_c   1.000
_cell.angle_alpha   90.00
_cell.angle_beta   90.00
_cell.angle_gamma   90.00
#
_symmetry.space_group_name_H-M   'P 1'
#
loop_
_entity.id
_entity.type
_entity.pdbx_description
1 polymer ?
#
loop_
_entity_poly.entity_id
_entity_poly.type
_entity_poly.pdbx_seq_one_letter_code
_entity_poly.pdbx_strand_id
1 'polypeptide(L)'
;MTLPATPEGVHTHVKEAPPTYSKMMAALIDQVKTKVDEDKPENRFEAYLAEIKVHQAKVEDLQKQLAVELETLEKEESKKITSESIHTGFDSSFVSKADPKPKATEAKKAPAKEKVHAVEVLNPHALANKDGSKPGEQSSGADADVDEDEEEDDEEVEATELGKKFAQIKMGDYRTCLQYISSNPSVLAERETDGLLVMAFNSAIANKDDFARQCVHQALLLQYCRALGKDGVGLFFKRITTKGHQAQKVFFDDVNSTFDRVRTRAREIQKQRAAEDGTEGGGVEQIQLHAVDPGTTINITIPPATSDDPEVIKSRELFNAFPPGLQRALESGSLDEVNKVLGKMSVEQAEEVVGQLSEGGMLQLEEQIIDATTEEGQAALKEFEEEERQRALAENYGDPE
;
A
#
# COMPACT_ATOMS: atom_id res chain seq x y z
N MET A 1 -8.35 66.62 -29.39
CA MET A 1 -7.04 65.99 -29.64
C MET A 1 -6.82 65.00 -28.51
N THR A 2 -7.16 63.74 -28.75
CA THR A 2 -6.99 62.66 -27.77
C THR A 2 -5.52 62.26 -27.78
N LEU A 3 -4.88 62.27 -26.60
CA LEU A 3 -3.52 61.75 -26.46
C LEU A 3 -3.49 60.28 -26.90
N PRO A 4 -2.41 59.83 -27.55
CA PRO A 4 -2.24 58.41 -27.84
C PRO A 4 -2.30 57.63 -26.52
N ALA A 5 -3.01 56.50 -26.52
CA ALA A 5 -3.09 55.63 -25.36
C ALA A 5 -1.68 55.14 -25.01
N THR A 6 -1.33 55.15 -23.72
CA THR A 6 -0.05 54.61 -23.26
C THR A 6 0.02 53.12 -23.56
N PRO A 7 1.15 52.61 -24.08
CA PRO A 7 1.33 51.18 -24.31
C PRO A 7 1.17 50.37 -23.02
N GLU A 8 0.63 49.16 -23.13
CA GLU A 8 0.38 48.27 -21.99
C GLU A 8 1.68 48.00 -21.22
N GLY A 9 1.64 48.12 -19.89
CA GLY A 9 2.78 47.87 -19.00
C GLY A 9 3.71 49.05 -18.71
N VAL A 10 3.58 50.18 -19.41
CA VAL A 10 4.40 51.38 -19.16
C VAL A 10 3.76 52.26 -18.08
N HIS A 11 4.57 52.72 -17.10
CA HIS A 11 4.18 53.48 -15.89
C HIS A 11 3.52 52.70 -14.74
N THR A 12 3.62 51.36 -14.71
CA THR A 12 3.10 50.52 -13.60
C THR A 12 3.74 50.80 -12.23
N HIS A 13 4.89 51.47 -12.18
CA HIS A 13 5.61 51.83 -10.95
C HIS A 13 5.31 53.25 -10.43
N VAL A 14 4.59 54.07 -11.20
CA VAL A 14 4.27 55.45 -10.81
C VAL A 14 2.89 55.43 -10.15
N LYS A 15 2.86 55.48 -8.80
CA LYS A 15 1.60 55.48 -8.01
C LYS A 15 0.73 56.72 -8.27
N GLU A 16 1.27 57.77 -8.88
CA GLU A 16 0.53 58.98 -9.25
C GLU A 16 0.07 58.89 -10.70
N ALA A 17 -1.24 59.04 -10.92
CA ALA A 17 -1.79 59.15 -12.27
C ALA A 17 -1.10 60.32 -13.02
N PRO A 18 -0.75 60.13 -14.30
CA PRO A 18 -0.14 61.20 -15.08
C PRO A 18 -1.06 62.44 -15.07
N PRO A 19 -0.49 63.67 -15.00
CA PRO A 19 -1.29 64.87 -14.93
C PRO A 19 -2.24 64.93 -16.14
N THR A 20 -3.50 65.27 -15.89
CA THR A 20 -4.48 65.46 -16.96
C THR A 20 -4.01 66.55 -17.92
N TYR A 21 -4.43 66.47 -19.19
CA TYR A 21 -4.10 67.48 -20.20
C TYR A 21 -4.40 68.91 -19.72
N SER A 22 -5.51 69.11 -19.00
CA SER A 22 -5.87 70.39 -18.40
C SER A 22 -4.86 70.88 -17.36
N LYS A 23 -4.32 69.98 -16.53
CA LYS A 23 -3.29 70.31 -15.52
C LYS A 23 -1.95 70.62 -16.17
N MET A 24 -1.57 69.89 -17.23
CA MET A 24 -0.35 70.19 -18.01
C MET A 24 -0.44 71.53 -18.72
N MET A 25 -1.60 71.84 -19.32
CA MET A 25 -1.80 73.13 -20.00
C MET A 25 -1.86 74.28 -19.01
N ALA A 26 -2.45 74.10 -17.82
CA ALA A 26 -2.43 75.09 -16.76
C ALA A 26 -1.00 75.40 -16.29
N ALA A 27 -0.17 74.37 -16.07
CA ALA A 27 1.23 74.55 -15.71
C ALA A 27 2.04 75.27 -16.80
N LEU A 28 1.76 75.00 -18.07
CA LEU A 28 2.38 75.72 -19.19
C LEU A 28 2.01 77.21 -19.17
N ILE A 29 0.73 77.52 -18.96
CA ILE A 29 0.25 78.90 -18.87
C ILE A 29 0.88 79.61 -17.67
N ASP A 30 1.01 78.94 -16.53
CA ASP A 30 1.69 79.48 -15.34
C ASP A 30 3.17 79.76 -15.62
N GLN A 31 3.89 78.86 -16.29
CA GLN A 31 5.29 79.07 -16.67
C GLN A 31 5.47 80.26 -17.63
N VAL A 32 4.60 80.38 -18.64
CA VAL A 32 4.62 81.52 -19.56
C VAL A 32 4.31 82.81 -18.80
N LYS A 33 3.34 82.78 -17.88
CA LYS A 33 3.00 83.93 -17.03
C LYS A 33 4.17 84.37 -16.16
N THR A 34 4.86 83.45 -15.50
CA THR A 34 6.03 83.76 -14.67
C THR A 34 7.11 84.46 -15.49
N LYS A 35 7.44 83.95 -16.69
CA LYS A 35 8.45 84.58 -17.57
C LYS A 35 8.05 85.96 -18.07
N VAL A 36 6.79 86.12 -18.50
CA VAL A 36 6.30 87.43 -18.96
C VAL A 36 6.25 88.44 -17.82
N ASP A 37 5.95 87.99 -16.59
CA ASP A 37 5.98 88.83 -15.39
C ASP A 37 7.41 89.19 -14.96
N GLU A 38 8.39 88.33 -15.21
CA GLU A 38 9.84 88.59 -15.02
C GLU A 38 10.38 89.63 -16.01
N ASP A 39 10.04 89.51 -17.30
CA ASP A 39 10.56 90.37 -18.37
C ASP A 39 9.91 91.77 -18.41
N LYS A 40 8.78 91.96 -17.72
CA LYS A 40 8.01 93.23 -17.62
C LYS A 40 7.89 94.02 -18.95
N PRO A 41 7.41 93.39 -20.04
CA PRO A 41 7.27 94.06 -21.33
C PRO A 41 6.12 95.08 -21.32
N GLU A 42 6.25 96.14 -22.12
CA GLU A 42 5.21 97.16 -22.30
C GLU A 42 3.94 96.57 -22.91
N ASN A 43 4.09 95.64 -23.87
CA ASN A 43 3.00 94.90 -24.51
C ASN A 43 2.94 93.45 -24.00
N ARG A 44 2.28 93.24 -22.86
CA ARG A 44 2.12 91.91 -22.26
C ARG A 44 1.54 90.88 -23.24
N PHE A 45 0.51 91.24 -24.00
CA PHE A 45 -0.16 90.30 -24.92
C PHE A 45 0.77 89.76 -26.02
N GLU A 46 1.61 90.61 -26.60
CA GLU A 46 2.57 90.20 -27.64
C GLU A 46 3.67 89.30 -27.05
N ALA A 47 4.12 89.59 -25.82
CA ALA A 47 5.08 88.75 -25.12
C ALA A 47 4.52 87.35 -24.78
N TYR A 48 3.26 87.25 -24.34
CA TYR A 48 2.58 85.96 -24.16
C TYR A 48 2.53 85.16 -25.46
N LEU A 49 2.19 85.79 -26.59
CA LEU A 49 2.15 85.11 -27.88
C LEU A 49 3.53 84.65 -28.35
N ALA A 50 4.57 85.45 -28.13
CA ALA A 50 5.94 85.09 -28.48
C ALA A 50 6.44 83.88 -27.66
N GLU A 51 6.25 83.91 -26.34
CA GLU A 51 6.64 82.80 -25.46
C GLU A 51 5.87 81.50 -25.76
N ILE A 52 4.55 81.59 -26.02
CA ILE A 52 3.75 80.41 -26.41
C ILE A 52 4.28 79.80 -27.72
N LYS A 53 4.68 80.63 -28.70
CA LYS A 53 5.29 80.14 -29.96
C LYS A 53 6.64 79.45 -29.71
N VAL A 54 7.45 79.96 -28.80
CA VAL A 54 8.72 79.31 -28.41
C VAL A 54 8.45 77.94 -27.78
N HIS A 55 7.46 77.86 -26.88
CA HIS A 55 7.06 76.59 -26.28
C HIS A 55 6.47 75.61 -27.32
N GLN A 56 5.68 76.10 -28.27
CA GLN A 56 5.18 75.28 -29.39
C GLN A 56 6.35 74.70 -30.21
N ALA A 57 7.33 75.52 -30.59
CA ALA A 57 8.49 75.06 -31.35
C ALA A 57 9.31 74.01 -30.59
N LYS A 58 9.45 74.16 -29.26
CA LYS A 58 10.11 73.15 -28.40
C LYS A 58 9.34 71.82 -28.37
N VAL A 59 8.01 71.88 -28.30
CA VAL A 59 7.17 70.66 -28.33
C VAL A 59 7.27 69.97 -29.70
N GLU A 60 7.26 70.73 -30.78
CA GLU A 60 7.43 70.19 -32.14
C GLU A 60 8.83 69.55 -32.33
N ASP A 61 9.88 70.15 -31.79
CA ASP A 61 11.23 69.58 -31.83
C ASP A 61 11.32 68.29 -30.99
N LEU A 62 10.75 68.29 -29.78
CA LEU A 62 10.68 67.11 -28.94
C LEU A 62 9.92 65.96 -29.61
N GLN A 63 8.80 66.28 -30.29
CA GLN A 63 8.05 65.28 -31.06
C GLN A 63 8.88 64.66 -32.18
N LYS A 64 9.71 65.44 -32.88
CA LYS A 64 10.62 64.92 -33.90
C LYS A 64 11.69 64.02 -33.30
N GLN A 65 12.28 64.41 -32.18
CA GLN A 65 13.29 63.60 -31.47
C GLN A 65 12.69 62.28 -30.99
N LEU A 66 11.50 62.31 -30.39
CA LEU A 66 10.79 61.11 -29.94
C LEU A 66 10.42 60.18 -31.10
N ALA A 67 10.04 60.71 -32.27
CA ALA A 67 9.75 59.88 -33.44
C ALA A 67 11.01 59.16 -33.94
N VAL A 68 12.17 59.83 -33.93
CA VAL A 68 13.46 59.21 -34.29
C VAL A 68 13.85 58.15 -33.26
N GLU A 69 13.70 58.45 -31.97
CA GLU A 69 14.01 57.50 -30.90
C GLU A 69 13.10 56.26 -30.95
N LEU A 70 11.81 56.45 -31.19
CA LEU A 70 10.84 55.37 -31.37
C LEU A 70 11.25 54.46 -32.54
N GLU A 71 11.61 55.02 -33.70
CA GLU A 71 12.08 54.24 -34.85
C GLU A 71 13.39 53.47 -34.53
N THR A 72 14.28 54.04 -33.73
CA THR A 72 15.49 53.33 -33.28
C THR A 72 15.17 52.17 -32.34
N LEU A 73 14.22 52.33 -31.43
CA LEU A 73 13.79 51.29 -30.49
C LEU A 73 13.07 50.15 -31.22
N GLU A 74 12.16 50.44 -32.16
CA GLU A 74 11.51 49.42 -32.99
C GLU A 74 12.54 48.60 -33.82
N LYS A 75 13.59 49.27 -34.31
CA LYS A 75 14.72 48.61 -34.98
C LYS A 75 15.58 47.77 -34.03
N GLU A 76 15.65 48.10 -32.75
CA GLU A 76 16.36 47.30 -31.76
C GLU A 76 15.56 46.10 -31.29
N GLU A 77 14.26 46.27 -31.09
CA GLU A 77 13.32 45.21 -30.72
C GLU A 77 13.28 44.13 -31.81
N SER A 78 13.16 44.54 -33.08
CA SER A 78 13.15 43.62 -34.22
C SER A 78 14.49 42.88 -34.47
N LYS A 79 15.61 43.28 -33.84
CA LYS A 79 16.89 42.55 -33.96
C LYS A 79 16.92 41.25 -33.17
N LYS A 80 16.12 41.11 -32.11
CA LYS A 80 16.14 39.94 -31.22
C LYS A 80 14.77 39.28 -31.21
N ILE A 81 14.72 37.99 -31.53
CA ILE A 81 13.49 37.20 -31.35
C ILE A 81 13.33 36.96 -29.85
N THR A 82 12.45 37.73 -29.22
CA THR A 82 11.99 37.50 -27.84
C THR A 82 10.81 36.53 -27.84
N SER A 83 10.48 35.96 -26.68
CA SER A 83 9.30 35.09 -26.52
C SER A 83 8.00 35.75 -26.96
N GLU A 84 7.91 37.08 -26.85
CA GLU A 84 6.76 37.88 -27.30
C GLU A 84 6.68 37.98 -28.83
N SER A 85 7.81 37.91 -29.53
CA SER A 85 7.89 37.91 -31.00
C SER A 85 7.51 36.55 -31.62
N ILE A 86 7.42 35.49 -30.82
CA ILE A 86 7.00 34.17 -31.30
C ILE A 86 5.49 34.16 -31.50
N HIS A 87 5.06 34.22 -32.76
CA HIS A 87 3.66 34.02 -33.13
C HIS A 87 3.37 32.54 -33.35
N THR A 88 2.51 31.94 -32.53
CA THR A 88 2.00 30.58 -32.74
C THR A 88 0.88 30.61 -33.78
N GLY A 89 1.15 30.10 -34.99
CA GLY A 89 0.14 30.08 -36.07
C GLY A 89 -0.95 29.02 -35.88
N PHE A 90 -0.62 27.92 -35.20
CA PHE A 90 -1.54 26.85 -34.86
C PHE A 90 -1.05 26.20 -33.57
N ASP A 91 -1.88 26.22 -32.54
CA ASP A 91 -1.64 25.54 -31.27
C ASP A 91 -2.83 24.63 -30.99
N SER A 92 -2.61 23.33 -31.10
CA SER A 92 -3.59 22.32 -30.70
C SER A 92 -2.92 21.34 -29.75
N SER A 93 -3.35 21.36 -28.49
CA SER A 93 -3.04 20.30 -27.55
C SER A 93 -4.13 19.25 -27.62
N PHE A 94 -3.75 18.02 -27.99
CA PHE A 94 -4.62 16.85 -27.88
C PHE A 94 -4.09 15.97 -26.75
N VAL A 95 -4.85 15.90 -25.66
CA VAL A 95 -4.61 14.92 -24.60
C VAL A 95 -5.56 13.76 -24.87
N SER A 96 -5.01 12.61 -25.27
CA SER A 96 -5.75 11.36 -25.30
C SER A 96 -6.17 10.99 -23.88
N LYS A 97 -7.36 11.44 -23.46
CA LYS A 97 -8.04 10.83 -22.31
C LYS A 97 -8.44 9.43 -22.77
N ALA A 98 -8.02 8.41 -22.02
CA ALA A 98 -8.52 7.06 -22.23
C ALA A 98 -10.05 7.12 -22.29
N ASP A 99 -10.63 6.48 -23.30
CA ASP A 99 -12.07 6.50 -23.52
C ASP A 99 -12.80 6.17 -22.21
N PRO A 100 -13.83 6.94 -21.83
CA PRO A 100 -14.66 6.55 -20.69
C PRO A 100 -15.29 5.20 -21.03
N LYS A 101 -14.84 4.17 -20.31
CA LYS A 101 -15.44 2.83 -20.29
C LYS A 101 -16.96 2.97 -20.33
N PRO A 102 -17.67 2.32 -21.26
CA PRO A 102 -19.14 2.34 -21.24
C PRO A 102 -19.60 1.78 -19.89
N LYS A 103 -20.27 2.63 -19.11
CA LYS A 103 -20.98 2.23 -17.89
C LYS A 103 -21.96 1.12 -18.26
N ALA A 104 -21.68 -0.08 -17.76
CA ALA A 104 -22.68 -1.12 -17.69
C ALA A 104 -23.83 -0.60 -16.80
N THR A 105 -25.01 -0.75 -17.37
CA THR A 105 -26.35 -0.54 -16.83
C THR A 105 -26.51 -0.75 -15.33
N GLU A 106 -27.20 0.23 -14.74
CA GLU A 106 -27.83 0.21 -13.43
C GLU A 106 -28.58 -1.11 -13.14
N ALA A 107 -28.22 -1.78 -12.04
CA ALA A 107 -29.07 -2.74 -11.37
C ALA A 107 -28.98 -2.52 -9.84
N LYS A 108 -29.94 -1.72 -9.36
CA LYS A 108 -30.68 -1.81 -8.08
C LYS A 108 -29.93 -2.21 -6.80
N LYS A 109 -29.87 -1.23 -5.90
CA LYS A 109 -29.66 -1.33 -4.44
C LYS A 109 -30.62 -2.32 -3.75
N ALA A 110 -30.10 -3.03 -2.75
CA ALA A 110 -30.79 -3.43 -1.50
C ALA A 110 -29.75 -3.68 -0.38
N PRO A 111 -30.10 -3.58 0.92
CA PRO A 111 -29.26 -2.94 1.94
C PRO A 111 -28.60 -3.86 3.00
N ALA A 112 -27.53 -3.30 3.60
CA ALA A 112 -27.03 -3.39 4.98
C ALA A 112 -26.91 -4.75 5.71
N LYS A 113 -25.67 -5.07 6.13
CA LYS A 113 -25.38 -5.66 7.45
C LYS A 113 -24.12 -5.02 8.04
N GLU A 114 -24.34 -4.28 9.11
CA GLU A 114 -23.35 -3.69 9.99
C GLU A 114 -22.86 -4.78 10.95
N LYS A 115 -21.55 -5.03 11.01
CA LYS A 115 -20.92 -5.75 12.12
C LYS A 115 -19.76 -4.90 12.62
N VAL A 116 -19.93 -4.39 13.83
CA VAL A 116 -18.92 -3.69 14.61
C VAL A 116 -17.99 -4.75 15.20
N HIS A 117 -16.69 -4.71 14.90
CA HIS A 117 -15.68 -5.34 15.73
C HIS A 117 -14.75 -4.24 16.26
N ALA A 118 -14.77 -4.09 17.58
CA ALA A 118 -13.83 -3.28 18.31
C ALA A 118 -12.45 -3.95 18.21
N VAL A 119 -11.46 -3.20 17.70
CA VAL A 119 -10.05 -3.58 17.76
C VAL A 119 -9.48 -2.93 19.00
N GLU A 120 -9.25 -3.73 20.05
CA GLU A 120 -8.42 -3.31 21.18
C GLU A 120 -6.95 -3.36 20.77
N VAL A 121 -6.31 -2.20 20.78
CA VAL A 121 -4.91 -2.01 20.40
C VAL A 121 -4.01 -2.39 21.58
N LEU A 122 -3.21 -3.44 21.39
CA LEU A 122 -2.15 -3.84 22.30
C LEU A 122 -0.89 -3.00 22.00
N ASN A 123 -0.45 -2.26 23.03
CA ASN A 123 0.84 -1.57 23.20
C ASN A 123 0.96 -0.09 22.72
N PRO A 124 0.58 0.90 23.56
CA PRO A 124 0.66 2.34 23.22
C PRO A 124 2.04 3.00 23.44
N HIS A 125 3.10 2.24 23.76
CA HIS A 125 4.38 2.82 24.19
C HIS A 125 5.58 2.60 23.26
N ALA A 126 5.40 2.06 22.05
CA ALA A 126 6.52 1.79 21.14
C ALA A 126 7.13 3.03 20.42
N LEU A 127 6.55 4.24 20.57
CA LEU A 127 6.96 5.41 19.77
C LEU A 127 7.74 6.50 20.52
N ALA A 128 8.23 6.24 21.73
CA ALA A 128 9.12 7.17 22.42
C ALA A 128 10.59 6.78 22.23
N ASN A 129 11.20 7.24 21.13
CA ASN A 129 12.52 7.90 21.10
C ASN A 129 13.09 8.01 19.67
N LYS A 130 13.04 9.22 19.11
CA LYS A 130 13.91 9.68 18.02
C LYS A 130 14.70 10.89 18.50
N ASP A 131 16.02 10.75 18.59
CA ASP A 131 17.02 11.82 18.34
C ASP A 131 18.44 11.18 18.39
N GLY A 132 19.42 11.42 17.52
CA GLY A 132 19.56 12.27 16.36
C GLY A 132 20.98 12.14 15.73
N SER A 133 21.19 12.89 14.63
CA SER A 133 22.49 13.38 14.07
C SER A 133 23.31 12.54 13.05
N LYS A 134 23.05 12.80 11.74
CA LYS A 134 23.93 13.18 10.58
C LYS A 134 25.40 12.66 10.43
N PRO A 135 26.04 12.73 9.23
CA PRO A 135 25.62 12.34 7.87
C PRO A 135 26.74 11.62 7.04
N GLY A 136 26.37 10.78 6.08
CA GLY A 136 27.18 10.51 4.88
C GLY A 136 27.65 9.07 4.68
N GLU A 137 26.97 8.35 3.78
CA GLU A 137 27.57 7.53 2.71
C GLU A 137 26.43 6.99 1.85
N GLN A 138 26.48 7.27 0.55
CA GLN A 138 25.50 6.80 -0.42
C GLN A 138 25.79 5.34 -0.75
N SER A 139 24.92 4.45 -0.27
CA SER A 139 24.79 3.07 -0.75
C SER A 139 23.33 2.87 -1.16
N SER A 140 23.12 2.43 -2.39
CA SER A 140 21.79 2.19 -2.97
C SER A 140 21.05 1.11 -2.18
N GLY A 141 20.14 1.56 -1.32
CA GLY A 141 19.29 0.74 -0.47
C GLY A 141 18.17 0.07 -1.26
N ALA A 142 18.04 -1.23 -1.05
CA ALA A 142 16.79 -1.95 -1.14
C ALA A 142 16.24 -2.03 0.28
N ASP A 143 15.58 -0.98 0.71
CA ASP A 143 14.72 -1.01 1.90
C ASP A 143 13.38 -0.45 1.45
N ALA A 144 12.38 -1.33 1.55
CA ALA A 144 11.00 -1.02 1.24
C ALA A 144 10.45 -0.11 2.34
N ASP A 145 10.24 1.16 2.00
CA ASP A 145 9.33 2.03 2.73
C ASP A 145 7.93 1.54 2.37
N VAL A 146 7.31 0.80 3.28
CA VAL A 146 5.87 0.49 3.21
C VAL A 146 5.20 1.69 3.84
N ASP A 147 4.79 2.63 2.99
CA ASP A 147 3.79 3.63 3.36
C ASP A 147 2.46 2.88 3.56
N GLU A 148 2.18 2.51 4.81
CA GLU A 148 0.85 2.13 5.27
C GLU A 148 0.03 3.41 5.40
N ASP A 149 -0.71 3.76 4.35
CA ASP A 149 -1.94 4.52 4.47
C ASP A 149 -2.84 4.25 3.25
N GLU A 150 -4.12 3.99 3.57
CA GLU A 150 -5.31 3.97 2.70
C GLU A 150 -5.66 2.64 2.00
N GLU A 151 -6.43 1.82 2.73
CA GLU A 151 -7.62 1.07 2.26
C GLU A 151 -7.76 0.88 0.73
N GLU A 152 -7.03 -0.06 0.14
CA GLU A 152 -7.40 -0.63 -1.16
C GLU A 152 -7.68 -2.12 -0.98
N ASP A 153 -8.96 -2.49 -1.20
CA ASP A 153 -9.54 -3.83 -1.30
C ASP A 153 -8.55 -5.00 -1.21
N ASP A 154 -8.80 -5.90 -0.24
CA ASP A 154 -8.28 -7.28 -0.16
C ASP A 154 -8.72 -8.16 -1.36
N GLU A 155 -8.71 -7.62 -2.58
CA GLU A 155 -8.59 -8.41 -3.79
C GLU A 155 -7.15 -8.93 -3.84
N GLU A 156 -6.93 -10.09 -3.21
CA GLU A 156 -5.85 -11.04 -3.48
C GLU A 156 -5.17 -10.71 -4.82
N VAL A 157 -3.89 -10.33 -4.80
CA VAL A 157 -3.10 -9.80 -5.94
C VAL A 157 -3.02 -10.82 -7.08
N GLU A 158 -4.13 -11.03 -7.77
CA GLU A 158 -4.29 -11.95 -8.86
C GLU A 158 -4.06 -11.21 -10.18
N ALA A 159 -3.32 -11.86 -11.08
CA ALA A 159 -3.22 -11.37 -12.45
C ALA A 159 -4.62 -11.31 -13.07
N THR A 160 -4.95 -10.20 -13.72
CA THR A 160 -6.22 -10.11 -14.43
C THR A 160 -6.21 -11.07 -15.63
N GLU A 161 -7.36 -11.23 -16.28
CA GLU A 161 -7.46 -12.00 -17.53
C GLU A 161 -6.45 -11.54 -18.61
N LEU A 162 -6.01 -10.27 -18.56
CA LEU A 162 -4.98 -9.75 -19.46
C LEU A 162 -3.60 -10.29 -19.11
N GLY A 163 -3.20 -10.26 -17.84
CA GLY A 163 -1.97 -10.86 -17.35
C GLY A 163 -1.92 -12.36 -17.57
N LYS A 164 -3.01 -13.08 -17.27
CA LYS A 164 -3.12 -14.55 -17.49
C LYS A 164 -2.90 -14.94 -18.95
N LYS A 165 -3.45 -14.17 -19.91
CA LYS A 165 -3.21 -14.38 -21.35
C LYS A 165 -1.78 -14.05 -21.76
N PHE A 166 -1.20 -12.99 -21.19
CA PHE A 166 0.21 -12.64 -21.44
C PHE A 166 1.17 -13.73 -20.93
N ALA A 167 0.86 -14.33 -19.77
CA ALA A 167 1.62 -15.43 -19.19
C ALA A 167 1.73 -16.65 -20.12
N GLN A 168 0.71 -16.90 -20.95
CA GLN A 168 0.67 -18.05 -21.87
C GLN A 168 1.58 -17.88 -23.09
N ILE A 169 2.05 -16.66 -23.38
CA ILE A 169 2.96 -16.42 -24.51
C ILE A 169 4.31 -17.07 -24.21
N LYS A 170 4.79 -17.88 -25.17
CA LYS A 170 6.04 -18.65 -25.02
C LYS A 170 7.25 -17.72 -24.80
N MET A 171 8.13 -18.14 -23.89
CA MET A 171 9.43 -17.47 -23.71
C MET A 171 10.21 -17.38 -25.02
N GLY A 172 10.72 -16.18 -25.33
CA GLY A 172 11.47 -15.90 -26.56
C GLY A 172 10.61 -15.47 -27.76
N ASP A 173 9.29 -15.56 -27.70
CA ASP A 173 8.41 -14.99 -28.74
C ASP A 173 8.15 -13.50 -28.51
N TYR A 174 9.23 -12.72 -28.66
CA TYR A 174 9.22 -11.28 -28.45
C TYR A 174 8.29 -10.53 -29.40
N ARG A 175 8.00 -11.08 -30.59
CA ARG A 175 7.08 -10.47 -31.56
C ARG A 175 5.65 -10.50 -31.03
N THR A 176 5.22 -11.65 -30.53
CA THR A 176 3.89 -11.82 -29.95
C THR A 176 3.75 -11.00 -28.66
N CYS A 177 4.77 -10.98 -27.80
CA CYS A 177 4.78 -10.12 -26.60
C CYS A 177 4.63 -8.63 -26.95
N LEU A 178 5.40 -8.13 -27.91
CA LEU A 178 5.32 -6.72 -28.34
C LEU A 178 3.93 -6.38 -28.91
N GLN A 179 3.38 -7.25 -29.76
CA GLN A 179 2.05 -7.04 -30.34
C GLN A 179 0.95 -7.04 -29.26
N TYR A 180 1.06 -7.93 -28.27
CA TYR A 180 0.09 -8.02 -27.19
C TYR A 180 0.11 -6.76 -26.31
N ILE A 181 1.29 -6.30 -25.91
CA ILE A 181 1.46 -5.06 -25.13
C ILE A 181 0.97 -3.84 -25.92
N SER A 182 1.27 -3.77 -27.22
CA SER A 182 0.81 -2.67 -28.08
C SER A 182 -0.72 -2.63 -28.20
N SER A 183 -1.38 -3.81 -28.20
CA SER A 183 -2.84 -3.93 -28.31
C SER A 183 -3.54 -3.75 -26.97
N ASN A 184 -2.86 -4.03 -25.86
CA ASN A 184 -3.39 -3.96 -24.50
C ASN A 184 -2.42 -3.21 -23.58
N PRO A 185 -2.31 -1.87 -23.68
CA PRO A 185 -1.36 -1.11 -22.86
C PRO A 185 -1.58 -1.24 -21.35
N SER A 186 -2.80 -1.57 -20.91
CA SER A 186 -3.13 -1.82 -19.50
C SER A 186 -2.38 -3.01 -18.89
N VAL A 187 -1.82 -3.90 -19.71
CA VAL A 187 -1.00 -5.02 -19.21
C VAL A 187 0.31 -4.56 -18.54
N LEU A 188 0.75 -3.32 -18.80
CA LEU A 188 1.96 -2.75 -18.18
C LEU A 188 1.74 -2.24 -16.75
N ALA A 189 0.51 -2.33 -16.23
CA ALA A 189 0.21 -1.96 -14.85
C ALA A 189 1.01 -2.82 -13.85
N GLU A 190 1.32 -2.24 -12.70
CA GLU A 190 2.10 -2.89 -11.64
C GLU A 190 1.42 -4.15 -11.12
N ARG A 191 0.11 -4.07 -10.85
CA ARG A 191 -0.75 -5.20 -10.46
C ARG A 191 -0.59 -6.43 -11.36
N GLU A 192 -0.39 -6.26 -12.67
CA GLU A 192 -0.20 -7.39 -13.60
C GLU A 192 1.18 -8.03 -13.44
N THR A 193 2.20 -7.24 -13.13
CA THR A 193 3.56 -7.76 -12.86
C THR A 193 3.55 -8.61 -11.60
N ASP A 194 2.94 -8.10 -10.54
CA ASP A 194 2.86 -8.80 -9.25
C ASP A 194 1.98 -10.04 -9.34
N GLY A 195 0.82 -9.94 -10.00
CA GLY A 195 -0.05 -11.07 -10.27
C GLY A 195 0.64 -12.19 -11.06
N LEU A 196 1.52 -11.85 -12.01
CA LEU A 196 2.32 -12.85 -12.74
C LEU A 196 3.39 -13.51 -11.86
N LEU A 197 3.99 -12.78 -10.91
CA LEU A 197 4.93 -13.35 -9.94
C LEU A 197 4.21 -14.29 -8.95
N VAL A 198 3.00 -13.92 -8.51
CA VAL A 198 2.15 -14.81 -7.70
C VAL A 198 1.79 -16.07 -8.49
N MET A 199 1.40 -15.94 -9.76
CA MET A 199 1.16 -17.09 -10.63
C MET A 199 2.42 -17.96 -10.80
N ALA A 200 3.60 -17.36 -10.89
CA ALA A 200 4.87 -18.10 -10.95
C ALA A 200 5.10 -18.89 -9.67
N PHE A 201 4.85 -18.27 -8.51
CA PHE A 201 4.98 -18.90 -7.21
C PHE A 201 4.03 -20.09 -7.03
N ASN A 202 2.75 -19.90 -7.33
CA ASN A 202 1.73 -20.95 -7.28
C ASN A 202 2.07 -22.10 -8.24
N SER A 203 2.60 -21.78 -9.42
CA SER A 203 3.04 -22.79 -10.40
C SER A 203 4.27 -23.57 -9.93
N ALA A 204 5.20 -22.92 -9.23
CA ALA A 204 6.35 -23.58 -8.62
C ALA A 204 5.91 -24.49 -7.46
N ILE A 205 4.92 -24.08 -6.66
CA ILE A 205 4.30 -24.95 -5.64
C ILE A 205 3.66 -26.18 -6.30
N ALA A 206 3.00 -26.01 -7.44
CA ALA A 206 2.40 -27.11 -8.20
C ALA A 206 3.43 -27.96 -8.98
N ASN A 207 4.74 -27.77 -8.76
CA ASN A 207 5.84 -28.44 -9.47
C ASN A 207 5.84 -28.25 -11.01
N LYS A 208 5.26 -27.14 -11.48
CA LYS A 208 5.24 -26.74 -12.90
C LYS A 208 6.36 -25.73 -13.19
N ASP A 209 7.61 -26.15 -13.01
CA ASP A 209 8.81 -25.31 -13.10
C ASP A 209 8.93 -24.57 -14.45
N ASP A 210 8.61 -25.21 -15.57
CA ASP A 210 8.68 -24.59 -16.90
C ASP A 210 7.71 -23.41 -17.04
N PHE A 211 6.49 -23.59 -16.55
CA PHE A 211 5.47 -22.55 -16.59
C PHE A 211 5.76 -21.44 -15.57
N ALA A 212 6.26 -21.79 -14.38
CA ALA A 212 6.74 -20.81 -13.41
C ALA A 212 7.86 -19.92 -13.98
N ARG A 213 8.84 -20.51 -14.67
CA ARG A 213 9.90 -19.75 -15.36
C ARG A 213 9.32 -18.83 -16.44
N GLN A 214 8.31 -19.30 -17.18
CA GLN A 214 7.62 -18.48 -18.17
C GLN A 214 6.90 -17.29 -17.54
N CYS A 215 6.18 -17.49 -16.44
CA CYS A 215 5.53 -16.40 -15.70
C CYS A 215 6.55 -15.37 -15.18
N VAL A 216 7.68 -15.81 -14.61
CA VAL A 216 8.77 -14.91 -14.18
C VAL A 216 9.33 -14.11 -15.37
N HIS A 217 9.58 -14.77 -16.50
CA HIS A 217 10.06 -14.10 -17.71
C HIS A 217 9.09 -13.00 -18.17
N GLN A 218 7.79 -13.30 -18.20
CA GLN A 218 6.78 -12.34 -18.63
C GLN A 218 6.60 -11.19 -17.61
N ALA A 219 6.67 -11.47 -16.31
CA ALA A 219 6.63 -10.45 -15.26
C ALA A 219 7.80 -9.47 -15.40
N LEU A 220 9.04 -9.98 -15.44
CA LEU A 220 10.24 -9.14 -15.56
C LEU A 220 10.25 -8.37 -16.87
N LEU A 221 9.75 -8.95 -17.97
CA LEU A 221 9.62 -8.25 -19.24
C LEU A 221 8.75 -7.00 -19.11
N LEU A 222 7.59 -7.10 -18.43
CA LEU A 222 6.72 -5.95 -18.16
C LEU A 222 7.38 -4.93 -17.24
N GLN A 223 8.06 -5.39 -16.18
CA GLN A 223 8.81 -4.54 -15.26
C GLN A 223 9.88 -3.72 -15.99
N TYR A 224 10.67 -4.36 -16.85
CA TYR A 224 11.66 -3.68 -17.68
C TYR A 224 11.01 -2.71 -18.66
N CYS A 225 9.92 -3.11 -19.33
CA CYS A 225 9.19 -2.21 -20.23
C CYS A 225 8.70 -0.94 -19.51
N ARG A 226 8.20 -1.07 -18.27
CA ARG A 226 7.77 0.04 -17.40
C ARG A 226 8.95 0.94 -17.00
N ALA A 227 10.07 0.35 -16.59
CA ALA A 227 11.27 1.08 -16.15
C ALA A 227 11.90 1.97 -17.25
N LEU A 228 11.71 1.63 -18.54
CA LEU A 228 12.21 2.43 -19.65
C LEU A 228 11.27 3.59 -20.08
N GLY A 229 10.09 3.73 -19.48
CA GLY A 229 9.16 4.84 -19.73
C GLY A 229 8.28 4.71 -20.99
N LYS A 230 7.71 5.83 -21.45
CA LYS A 230 6.61 5.88 -22.45
C LYS A 230 6.97 5.27 -23.81
N ASP A 231 8.22 5.43 -24.27
CA ASP A 231 8.77 4.78 -25.49
C ASP A 231 9.65 3.56 -25.16
N GLY A 232 9.63 3.13 -23.90
CA GLY A 232 10.52 2.12 -23.35
C GLY A 232 10.30 0.72 -23.89
N VAL A 233 9.06 0.38 -24.24
CA VAL A 233 8.65 -0.93 -24.76
C VAL A 233 9.44 -1.25 -26.04
N GLY A 234 9.37 -0.39 -27.05
CA GLY A 234 10.06 -0.61 -28.33
C GLY A 234 11.59 -0.68 -28.17
N LEU A 235 12.14 0.15 -27.28
CA LEU A 235 13.58 0.17 -26.99
C LEU A 235 14.05 -1.10 -26.28
N PHE A 236 13.28 -1.60 -25.31
CA PHE A 236 13.54 -2.86 -24.62
C PHE A 236 13.57 -4.03 -25.62
N PHE A 237 12.51 -4.18 -26.42
CA PHE A 237 12.43 -5.25 -27.41
C PHE A 237 13.53 -5.17 -28.47
N LYS A 238 13.93 -3.96 -28.89
CA LYS A 238 15.09 -3.78 -29.77
C LYS A 238 16.39 -4.23 -29.12
N ARG A 239 16.62 -3.89 -27.86
CA ARG A 239 17.84 -4.25 -27.11
C ARG A 239 17.93 -5.75 -26.83
N ILE A 240 16.82 -6.41 -26.47
CA ILE A 240 16.82 -7.84 -26.13
C ILE A 240 16.90 -8.77 -27.36
N THR A 241 16.40 -8.32 -28.51
CA THR A 241 16.47 -9.09 -29.77
C THR A 241 17.77 -8.87 -30.54
N THR A 242 18.55 -7.85 -30.21
CA THR A 242 19.85 -7.59 -30.82
C THR A 242 20.88 -8.61 -30.33
N LYS A 243 21.42 -9.42 -31.26
CA LYS A 243 22.41 -10.46 -30.95
C LYS A 243 23.65 -9.86 -30.28
N GLY A 244 24.04 -10.41 -29.12
CA GLY A 244 25.25 -9.99 -28.40
C GLY A 244 25.11 -8.70 -27.59
N HIS A 245 23.89 -8.16 -27.45
CA HIS A 245 23.65 -6.98 -26.63
C HIS A 245 23.67 -7.34 -25.13
N GLN A 246 24.37 -6.53 -24.31
CA GLN A 246 24.50 -6.79 -22.86
C GLN A 246 23.15 -6.90 -22.13
N ALA A 247 22.17 -6.07 -22.51
CA ALA A 247 20.83 -6.12 -21.93
C ALA A 247 20.14 -7.49 -22.07
N GLN A 248 20.45 -8.26 -23.13
CA GLN A 248 19.91 -9.60 -23.28
C GLN A 248 20.46 -10.52 -22.18
N LYS A 249 21.77 -10.44 -21.92
CA LYS A 249 22.41 -11.24 -20.88
C LYS A 249 21.88 -10.87 -19.48
N VAL A 250 21.88 -9.57 -19.15
CA VAL A 250 21.38 -9.07 -17.86
C VAL A 250 19.94 -9.51 -17.61
N PHE A 251 19.07 -9.37 -18.62
CA PHE A 251 17.68 -9.80 -18.51
C PHE A 251 17.55 -11.31 -18.23
N PHE A 252 18.27 -12.16 -18.96
CA PHE A 252 18.20 -13.61 -18.72
C PHE A 252 18.80 -14.02 -17.38
N ASP A 253 19.89 -13.37 -16.95
CA ASP A 253 20.50 -13.60 -15.64
C ASP A 253 19.50 -13.26 -14.52
N ASP A 254 18.76 -12.15 -14.65
CA ASP A 254 17.72 -11.75 -13.70
C ASP A 254 16.52 -12.70 -13.68
N VAL A 255 16.06 -13.16 -14.85
CA VAL A 255 14.99 -14.16 -14.96
C VAL A 255 15.40 -15.45 -14.27
N ASN A 256 16.62 -15.93 -14.49
CA ASN A 256 17.12 -17.15 -13.86
C ASN A 256 17.24 -16.98 -12.35
N SER A 257 17.86 -15.89 -11.89
CA SER A 257 18.02 -15.58 -10.47
C SER A 257 16.68 -15.48 -9.74
N THR A 258 15.70 -14.80 -10.36
CA THR A 258 14.36 -14.65 -9.79
C THR A 258 13.60 -15.97 -9.77
N PHE A 259 13.68 -16.75 -10.84
CA PHE A 259 13.10 -18.10 -10.88
C PHE A 259 13.72 -19.01 -9.80
N ASP A 260 15.04 -18.98 -9.62
CA ASP A 260 15.71 -19.81 -8.62
C ASP A 260 15.27 -19.43 -7.18
N ARG A 261 15.08 -18.14 -6.90
CA ARG A 261 14.50 -17.66 -5.63
C ARG A 261 13.07 -18.14 -5.43
N VAL A 262 12.21 -17.98 -6.44
CA VAL A 262 10.82 -18.43 -6.43
C VAL A 262 10.75 -19.94 -6.17
N ARG A 263 11.57 -20.72 -6.87
CA ARG A 263 11.63 -22.17 -6.73
C ARG A 263 12.12 -22.61 -5.34
N THR A 264 13.14 -21.93 -4.82
CA THR A 264 13.70 -22.23 -3.49
C THR A 264 12.66 -21.99 -2.40
N ARG A 265 12.02 -20.81 -2.40
CA ARG A 265 10.92 -20.51 -1.47
C ARG A 265 9.74 -21.48 -1.62
N ALA A 266 9.31 -21.79 -2.84
CA ALA A 266 8.21 -22.73 -3.06
C ALA A 266 8.52 -24.13 -2.50
N ARG A 267 9.78 -24.59 -2.63
CA ARG A 267 10.23 -25.86 -2.06
C ARG A 267 10.31 -25.81 -0.52
N GLU A 268 10.73 -24.69 0.05
CA GLU A 268 10.74 -24.49 1.51
C GLU A 268 9.33 -24.55 2.09
N ILE A 269 8.36 -23.87 1.48
CA ILE A 269 6.96 -23.93 1.89
C ILE A 269 6.40 -25.35 1.76
N GLN A 270 6.69 -26.05 0.66
CA GLN A 270 6.29 -27.46 0.53
C GLN A 270 6.90 -28.34 1.62
N LYS A 271 8.16 -28.10 2.00
CA LYS A 271 8.81 -28.82 3.10
C LYS A 271 8.20 -28.48 4.46
N GLN A 272 7.85 -27.22 4.69
CA GLN A 272 7.17 -26.78 5.91
C GLN A 272 5.79 -27.44 6.02
N ARG A 273 4.97 -27.36 4.96
CA ARG A 273 3.67 -28.05 4.91
C ARG A 273 3.81 -29.55 5.10
N ALA A 274 4.79 -30.20 4.46
CA ALA A 274 5.03 -31.63 4.65
C ALA A 274 5.60 -31.97 6.03
N ALA A 275 6.30 -31.05 6.69
CA ALA A 275 6.76 -31.22 8.06
C ALA A 275 5.60 -31.03 9.04
N GLU A 276 4.71 -30.05 8.82
CA GLU A 276 3.48 -29.81 9.58
C GLU A 276 2.49 -30.97 9.43
N ASP A 277 2.35 -31.53 8.23
CA ASP A 277 1.53 -32.72 7.95
C ASP A 277 2.21 -34.04 8.42
N GLY A 278 3.54 -34.03 8.58
CA GLY A 278 4.36 -35.20 8.91
C GLY A 278 4.70 -35.35 10.39
N THR A 279 4.64 -34.27 11.17
CA THR A 279 4.58 -34.33 12.63
C THR A 279 3.13 -34.49 13.05
N GLU A 280 2.79 -35.63 13.68
CA GLU A 280 1.55 -35.76 14.44
C GLU A 280 1.38 -34.53 15.37
N GLY A 281 0.45 -33.63 15.04
CA GLY A 281 0.13 -32.44 15.86
C GLY A 281 0.76 -31.12 15.37
N GLY A 282 0.56 -30.75 14.11
CA GLY A 282 0.90 -29.41 13.64
C GLY A 282 0.04 -28.35 14.30
N GLY A 283 0.60 -27.55 15.21
CA GLY A 283 0.16 -26.18 15.56
C GLY A 283 -1.30 -25.92 15.96
N VAL A 284 -2.14 -26.93 16.08
CA VAL A 284 -3.50 -26.81 16.62
C VAL A 284 -3.35 -26.83 18.13
N GLU A 285 -3.89 -25.83 18.84
CA GLU A 285 -4.00 -25.87 20.30
C GLU A 285 -4.57 -27.24 20.70
N GLN A 286 -3.82 -28.00 21.50
CA GLN A 286 -4.22 -29.36 21.86
C GLN A 286 -5.00 -29.31 23.16
N ILE A 287 -6.19 -29.90 23.17
CA ILE A 287 -6.95 -30.05 24.40
C ILE A 287 -6.43 -31.29 25.13
N GLN A 288 -5.82 -31.03 26.29
CA GLN A 288 -5.33 -32.05 27.21
C GLN A 288 -6.23 -32.07 28.44
N LEU A 289 -6.79 -33.24 28.78
CA LEU A 289 -7.49 -33.42 30.04
C LEU A 289 -6.46 -33.60 31.16
N HIS A 290 -6.47 -32.68 32.11
CA HIS A 290 -5.78 -32.76 33.39
C HIS A 290 -6.73 -32.35 34.52
N ALA A 291 -6.50 -32.86 35.73
CA ALA A 291 -7.24 -32.38 36.89
C ALA A 291 -6.80 -30.95 37.26
N VAL A 292 -7.73 -30.11 37.70
CA VAL A 292 -7.45 -28.71 38.09
C VAL A 292 -6.72 -28.66 39.45
N ASP A 293 -7.07 -29.57 40.36
CA ASP A 293 -6.53 -29.63 41.73
C ASP A 293 -5.61 -30.85 41.95
N PRO A 294 -4.47 -30.71 42.67
CA PRO A 294 -3.48 -31.78 42.90
C PRO A 294 -3.93 -33.00 43.72
N GLY A 295 -5.23 -33.19 43.98
CA GLY A 295 -5.78 -34.32 44.73
C GLY A 295 -6.98 -35.00 44.06
N THR A 296 -7.36 -34.52 42.87
CA THR A 296 -8.51 -35.03 42.11
C THR A 296 -8.01 -35.93 40.99
N THR A 297 -8.46 -37.18 40.96
CA THR A 297 -8.15 -38.08 39.84
C THR A 297 -9.37 -38.13 38.92
N ILE A 298 -9.16 -37.96 37.62
CA ILE A 298 -10.21 -38.13 36.61
C ILE A 298 -10.28 -39.62 36.28
N ASN A 299 -11.35 -40.27 36.72
CA ASN A 299 -11.64 -41.67 36.37
C ASN A 299 -12.65 -41.72 35.22
N ILE A 300 -12.37 -42.59 34.25
CA ILE A 300 -13.20 -42.78 33.06
C ILE A 300 -14.05 -44.02 33.26
N THR A 301 -15.36 -43.84 33.36
CA THR A 301 -16.31 -44.94 33.62
C THR A 301 -17.18 -45.17 32.39
N ILE A 302 -17.18 -46.41 31.87
CA ILE A 302 -17.93 -46.77 30.68
C ILE A 302 -19.33 -47.27 31.08
N PRO A 303 -20.41 -46.77 30.45
CA PRO A 303 -21.75 -47.23 30.75
C PRO A 303 -21.93 -48.71 30.31
N PRO A 304 -22.56 -49.55 31.16
CA PRO A 304 -22.78 -50.96 30.87
C PRO A 304 -23.73 -51.19 29.68
N ALA A 305 -23.56 -52.31 28.98
CA ALA A 305 -24.31 -52.62 27.75
C ALA A 305 -25.78 -53.00 27.97
N THR A 306 -26.17 -53.34 29.20
CA THR A 306 -27.55 -53.71 29.59
C THR A 306 -27.86 -53.08 30.93
N SER A 307 -28.64 -52.00 30.93
CA SER A 307 -29.17 -51.34 32.12
C SER A 307 -30.63 -50.95 31.87
N ASP A 308 -31.46 -50.99 32.91
CA ASP A 308 -32.87 -50.59 32.87
C ASP A 308 -33.06 -49.08 33.14
N ASP A 309 -31.97 -48.36 33.48
CA ASP A 309 -31.99 -46.94 33.79
C ASP A 309 -31.95 -46.08 32.51
N PRO A 310 -32.91 -45.15 32.33
CA PRO A 310 -33.03 -44.35 31.10
C PRO A 310 -31.85 -43.39 30.88
N GLU A 311 -31.09 -43.03 31.92
CA GLU A 311 -29.90 -42.20 31.81
C GLU A 311 -28.69 -43.01 31.33
N VAL A 312 -28.51 -44.24 31.83
CA VAL A 312 -27.42 -45.14 31.42
C VAL A 312 -27.56 -45.58 29.97
N ILE A 313 -28.81 -45.76 29.50
CA ILE A 313 -29.09 -46.07 28.09
C ILE A 313 -28.67 -44.90 27.18
N LYS A 314 -28.97 -43.65 27.55
CA LYS A 314 -28.56 -42.46 26.79
C LYS A 314 -27.04 -42.27 26.76
N SER A 315 -26.36 -42.46 27.89
CA SER A 315 -24.90 -42.43 27.95
C SER A 315 -24.26 -43.50 27.07
N ARG A 316 -24.89 -44.68 26.97
CA ARG A 316 -24.42 -45.75 26.08
C ARG A 316 -24.64 -45.41 24.60
N GLU A 317 -25.74 -44.76 24.25
CA GLU A 317 -25.98 -44.25 22.89
C GLU A 317 -24.94 -43.20 22.48
N LEU A 318 -24.59 -42.27 23.38
CA LEU A 318 -23.49 -41.31 23.21
C LEU A 318 -22.14 -42.00 23.00
N PHE A 319 -21.82 -43.01 23.82
CA PHE A 319 -20.60 -43.80 23.66
C PHE A 319 -20.51 -44.47 22.28
N ASN A 320 -21.61 -45.06 21.80
CA ASN A 320 -21.66 -45.73 20.51
C ASN A 320 -21.59 -44.73 19.32
N ALA A 321 -21.94 -43.46 19.53
CA ALA A 321 -21.86 -42.41 18.52
C ALA A 321 -20.42 -41.91 18.30
N PHE A 322 -19.50 -42.15 19.24
CA PHE A 322 -18.11 -41.71 19.13
C PHE A 322 -17.31 -42.47 18.05
N PRO A 323 -16.20 -41.88 17.54
CA PRO A 323 -15.29 -42.57 16.64
C PRO A 323 -14.69 -43.83 17.28
N PRO A 324 -14.42 -44.90 16.51
CA PRO A 324 -13.88 -46.16 17.04
C PRO A 324 -12.49 -46.03 17.68
N GLY A 325 -11.73 -44.98 17.32
CA GLY A 325 -10.48 -44.65 17.98
C GLY A 325 -10.68 -44.11 19.41
N LEU A 326 -11.71 -43.29 19.62
CA LEU A 326 -12.05 -42.73 20.92
C LEU A 326 -12.72 -43.78 21.82
N GLN A 327 -13.61 -44.62 21.27
CA GLN A 327 -14.20 -45.74 22.01
C GLN A 327 -13.15 -46.66 22.62
N ARG A 328 -12.11 -47.01 21.83
CA ARG A 328 -11.00 -47.84 22.32
C ARG A 328 -10.19 -47.14 23.40
N ALA A 329 -9.95 -45.84 23.26
CA ALA A 329 -9.23 -45.07 24.27
C ALA A 329 -10.02 -44.98 25.58
N LEU A 330 -11.34 -44.78 25.51
CA LEU A 330 -12.23 -44.82 26.68
C LEU A 330 -12.30 -46.24 27.29
N GLU A 331 -12.28 -47.29 26.47
CA GLU A 331 -12.19 -48.71 26.90
C GLU A 331 -10.89 -49.04 27.63
N SER A 332 -9.79 -48.34 27.32
CA SER A 332 -8.52 -48.51 28.00
C SER A 332 -8.53 -47.99 29.44
N GLY A 333 -9.44 -47.05 29.77
CA GLY A 333 -9.48 -46.34 31.04
C GLY A 333 -8.26 -45.44 31.31
N SER A 334 -7.33 -45.29 30.35
CA SER A 334 -6.13 -44.47 30.50
C SER A 334 -6.35 -43.06 29.97
N LEU A 335 -6.11 -42.07 30.84
CA LEU A 335 -6.17 -40.66 30.49
C LEU A 335 -5.17 -40.30 29.36
N ASP A 336 -4.01 -40.95 29.34
CA ASP A 336 -2.98 -40.75 28.31
C ASP A 336 -3.43 -41.20 26.92
N GLU A 337 -4.16 -42.32 26.83
CA GLU A 337 -4.69 -42.80 25.54
C GLU A 337 -5.82 -41.92 25.03
N VAL A 338 -6.68 -41.40 25.93
CA VAL A 338 -7.74 -40.46 25.57
C VAL A 338 -7.16 -39.13 25.12
N ASN A 339 -6.17 -38.61 25.83
CA ASN A 339 -5.46 -37.39 25.47
C ASN A 339 -4.73 -37.51 24.13
N LYS A 340 -4.19 -38.69 23.80
CA LYS A 340 -3.61 -38.96 22.47
C LYS A 340 -4.64 -38.91 21.34
N VAL A 341 -5.90 -39.25 21.61
CA VAL A 341 -7.00 -39.17 20.63
C VAL A 341 -7.53 -37.74 20.53
N LEU A 342 -7.70 -37.05 21.66
CA LEU A 342 -8.10 -35.63 21.72
C LEU A 342 -7.07 -34.71 21.06
N GLY A 343 -5.77 -35.00 21.19
CA GLY A 343 -4.70 -34.24 20.52
C GLY A 343 -4.61 -34.46 19.00
N LYS A 344 -5.37 -35.40 18.43
CA LYS A 344 -5.43 -35.67 16.98
C LYS A 344 -6.61 -35.01 16.27
N MET A 345 -7.55 -34.43 17.00
CA MET A 345 -8.72 -33.70 16.45
C MET A 345 -8.58 -32.19 16.67
N SER A 346 -9.40 -31.39 15.99
CA SER A 346 -9.38 -29.93 16.18
C SER A 346 -9.92 -29.52 17.55
N VAL A 347 -9.54 -28.34 18.05
CA VAL A 347 -10.02 -27.77 19.34
C VAL A 347 -11.54 -27.86 19.44
N GLU A 348 -12.25 -27.33 18.45
CA GLU A 348 -13.72 -27.29 18.41
C GLU A 348 -14.34 -28.69 18.54
N GLN A 349 -13.73 -29.69 17.88
CA GLN A 349 -14.19 -31.08 17.95
C GLN A 349 -13.84 -31.73 19.29
N ALA A 350 -12.65 -31.43 19.83
CA ALA A 350 -12.24 -31.92 21.14
C ALA A 350 -13.12 -31.36 22.26
N GLU A 351 -13.51 -30.08 22.22
CA GLU A 351 -14.44 -29.48 23.19
C GLU A 351 -15.82 -30.11 23.15
N GLU A 352 -16.37 -30.33 21.95
CA GLU A 352 -17.67 -30.99 21.78
C GLU A 352 -17.64 -32.42 22.34
N VAL A 353 -16.57 -33.17 22.06
CA VAL A 353 -16.37 -34.53 22.57
C VAL A 353 -16.22 -34.55 24.09
N VAL A 354 -15.43 -33.64 24.67
CA VAL A 354 -15.28 -33.53 26.13
C VAL A 354 -16.59 -33.14 26.81
N GLY A 355 -17.36 -32.23 26.19
CA GLY A 355 -18.71 -31.88 26.65
C GLY A 355 -19.65 -33.07 26.66
N GLN A 356 -19.67 -33.87 25.59
CA GLN A 356 -20.46 -35.10 25.48
C GLN A 356 -20.02 -36.19 26.48
N LEU A 357 -18.72 -36.29 26.78
CA LEU A 357 -18.19 -37.20 27.80
C LEU A 357 -18.62 -36.79 29.21
N SER A 358 -18.67 -35.49 29.50
CA SER A 358 -19.19 -34.96 30.76
C SER A 358 -20.71 -35.14 30.87
N GLU A 359 -21.48 -34.86 29.82
CA GLU A 359 -22.94 -35.03 29.79
C GLU A 359 -23.34 -36.50 29.93
N GLY A 360 -22.57 -37.39 29.31
CA GLY A 360 -22.75 -38.84 29.44
C GLY A 360 -22.34 -39.42 30.79
N GLY A 361 -21.80 -38.63 31.71
CA GLY A 361 -21.33 -39.09 33.02
C GLY A 361 -20.14 -40.06 32.94
N MET A 362 -19.40 -40.03 31.83
CA MET A 362 -18.25 -40.91 31.56
C MET A 362 -16.95 -40.38 32.17
N LEU A 363 -16.91 -39.09 32.53
CA LEU A 363 -15.83 -38.46 33.28
C LEU A 363 -16.28 -38.25 34.72
N GLN A 364 -15.68 -38.99 35.65
CA GLN A 364 -15.93 -38.87 37.09
C GLN A 364 -14.72 -38.23 37.75
N LEU A 365 -14.93 -37.12 38.45
CA LEU A 365 -13.94 -36.48 39.29
C LEU A 365 -14.04 -37.12 40.67
N GLU A 366 -13.08 -37.96 41.03
CA GLU A 366 -12.98 -38.49 42.39
C GLU A 366 -11.99 -37.65 43.19
N GLU A 367 -12.48 -37.05 44.27
CA GLU A 367 -11.62 -36.50 45.33
C GLU A 367 -11.05 -37.69 46.10
N GLN A 368 -9.71 -37.82 46.14
CA GLN A 368 -9.09 -38.77 47.05
C GLN A 368 -9.36 -38.30 48.49
N ILE A 369 -10.34 -38.92 49.15
CA ILE A 369 -10.60 -38.69 50.57
C ILE A 369 -9.47 -39.36 51.35
N ILE A 370 -8.49 -38.57 51.78
CA ILE A 370 -7.39 -39.05 52.61
C ILE A 370 -7.94 -39.34 54.02
N ASP A 371 -7.93 -40.60 54.45
CA ASP A 371 -8.31 -40.99 55.80
C ASP A 371 -7.22 -40.57 56.81
N ALA A 372 -7.41 -39.39 57.40
CA ALA A 372 -6.51 -38.77 58.37
C ALA A 372 -6.29 -39.58 59.67
N THR A 373 -7.00 -40.70 59.86
CA THR A 373 -6.88 -41.55 61.06
C THR A 373 -5.81 -42.64 60.96
N THR A 374 -5.21 -42.84 59.78
CA THR A 374 -4.11 -43.79 59.55
C THR A 374 -2.75 -43.08 59.40
N GLU A 375 -1.66 -43.77 59.78
CA GLU A 375 -0.29 -43.20 59.69
C GLU A 375 0.10 -42.85 58.23
N GLU A 376 -0.39 -43.61 57.26
CA GLU A 376 -0.23 -43.33 55.82
C GLU A 376 -1.03 -42.09 55.37
N GLY A 377 -2.24 -41.89 55.90
CA GLY A 377 -3.06 -40.71 55.63
C GLY A 377 -2.48 -39.41 56.22
N GLN A 378 -1.84 -39.48 57.39
CA GLN A 378 -1.14 -38.34 58.00
C GLN A 378 0.14 -37.96 57.26
N ALA A 379 0.81 -38.92 56.61
CA ALA A 379 1.95 -38.65 55.75
C ALA A 379 1.50 -37.99 54.44
N ALA A 380 0.47 -38.53 53.78
CA ALA A 380 -0.11 -37.96 52.57
C ALA A 380 -0.67 -36.54 52.78
N LEU A 381 -1.30 -36.27 53.93
CA LEU A 381 -1.75 -34.92 54.29
C LEU A 381 -0.61 -33.91 54.44
N LYS A 382 0.54 -34.33 54.99
CA LYS A 382 1.71 -33.44 55.12
C LYS A 382 2.38 -33.18 53.78
N GLU A 383 2.48 -34.19 52.92
CA GLU A 383 2.99 -34.02 51.56
C GLU A 383 2.09 -33.08 50.76
N PHE A 384 0.76 -33.22 50.87
CA PHE A 384 -0.20 -32.34 50.23
C PHE A 384 -0.12 -30.88 50.73
N GLU A 385 0.01 -30.67 52.05
CA GLU A 385 0.22 -29.32 52.62
C GLU A 385 1.56 -28.70 52.20
N GLU A 386 2.60 -29.50 52.00
CA GLU A 386 3.90 -29.02 51.52
C GLU A 386 3.86 -28.65 50.03
N GLU A 387 3.15 -29.42 49.21
CA GLU A 387 2.93 -29.11 47.78
C GLU A 387 2.09 -27.86 47.59
N GLU A 388 0.99 -27.68 48.32
CA GLU A 388 0.20 -26.44 48.28
C GLU A 388 1.02 -25.23 48.71
N ARG A 389 1.83 -25.37 49.76
CA ARG A 389 2.72 -24.29 50.21
C ARG A 389 3.75 -23.93 49.15
N GLN A 390 4.31 -24.91 48.45
CA GLN A 390 5.25 -24.69 47.35
C GLN A 390 4.57 -24.02 46.14
N ARG A 391 3.32 -24.39 45.83
CA ARG A 391 2.53 -23.78 44.74
C ARG A 391 2.15 -22.33 45.03
N ALA A 392 1.73 -22.03 46.26
CA ALA A 392 1.45 -20.66 46.71
C ALA A 392 2.73 -19.78 46.75
N LEU A 393 3.90 -20.39 46.95
CA LEU A 393 5.20 -19.73 46.81
C LEU A 393 5.59 -19.51 45.33
N ALA A 394 5.26 -20.45 44.44
CA ALA A 394 5.50 -20.32 43.00
C ALA A 394 4.57 -19.29 42.34
N GLU A 395 3.29 -19.21 42.72
CA GLU A 395 2.37 -18.17 42.25
C GLU A 395 2.78 -16.76 42.71
N ASN A 396 3.36 -16.62 43.91
CA ASN A 396 3.90 -15.34 44.38
C ASN A 396 5.23 -14.94 43.72
N TYR A 397 5.87 -15.83 42.97
CA TYR A 397 7.14 -15.58 42.26
C TYR A 397 7.00 -15.76 40.73
N GLY A 398 5.77 -15.70 40.20
CA GLY A 398 5.49 -15.64 38.76
C GLY A 398 5.57 -14.21 38.23
N ASP A 399 6.77 -13.85 37.75
CA ASP A 399 7.16 -12.77 36.82
C ASP A 399 6.65 -11.32 37.03
N PRO A 400 7.55 -10.34 37.27
CA PRO A 400 7.28 -8.94 36.98
C PRO A 400 7.53 -8.67 35.48
N GLU A 401 6.46 -8.63 34.68
CA GLU A 401 6.40 -7.82 33.45
C GLU A 401 5.36 -6.71 33.58
#